data_AF-A0A7I7QM72-F1
#
_entry.id   AF-A0A7I7QM72-F1
#
_cell.length_a   1.000
_cell.length_b   1.000
_cell.length_c   1.000
_cell.angle_alpha   90.00
_cell.angle_beta   90.00
_cell.angle_gamma   90.00
#
_symmetry.space_group_name_H-M   'P 1'
#
loop_
_entity.id
_entity.type
_entity.pdbx_description
1 polymer ?
#
loop_
_entity_poly.entity_id
_entity_poly.type
_entity_poly.pdbx_seq_one_letter_code
_entity_poly.pdbx_strand_id
1 'polypeptide(L)'
;MLLSANAGRRAVAGVVGAGAIAGAMLFGALPSAMAEPAPNPPNCTAADLAGVASGVSASTSAYLFTHPDVNNFFTGLEGKNREEVRVEVDRYLNDNPQTKAELTGIRQPLVDLKNRCGSAPAPALP
;
A
#
# COMPACT_ATOMS: atom_id res chain seq x y z
N MET A 1 15.96 44.74 13.81
CA MET A 1 14.52 44.84 13.47
C MET A 1 13.77 45.07 14.77
N LEU A 2 13.07 46.21 14.88
CA LEU A 2 12.39 46.69 16.08
C LEU A 2 11.11 45.88 16.36
N LEU A 3 10.86 45.57 17.64
CA LEU A 3 9.56 45.10 18.12
C LEU A 3 8.51 46.21 17.92
N SER A 4 7.31 45.86 17.49
CA SER A 4 6.12 46.63 17.83
C SER A 4 4.89 45.73 17.83
N ALA A 5 4.46 45.34 19.03
CA ALA A 5 3.11 44.85 19.28
C ALA A 5 2.17 46.06 19.27
N ASN A 6 1.05 45.98 18.57
CA ASN A 6 -0.11 46.77 18.97
C ASN A 6 -1.41 46.02 18.78
N ALA A 7 -2.17 45.99 19.87
CA ALA A 7 -3.46 45.36 20.02
C ALA A 7 -4.54 46.22 19.35
N GLY A 8 -5.35 45.61 18.47
CA GLY A 8 -6.59 46.20 17.97
C GLY A 8 -7.80 45.65 18.73
N ARG A 9 -8.41 46.49 19.57
CA ARG A 9 -9.63 46.21 20.35
C ARG A 9 -10.90 46.30 19.48
N ARG A 10 -11.80 45.32 19.68
CA ARG A 10 -13.28 45.37 19.86
C ARG A 10 -14.12 46.45 19.13
N ALA A 11 -15.18 46.02 18.41
CA ALA A 11 -16.62 46.25 18.71
C ALA A 11 -17.51 45.90 17.48
N VAL A 12 -18.40 44.89 17.58
CA VAL A 12 -19.88 44.95 17.71
C VAL A 12 -20.65 45.46 16.49
N ALA A 13 -21.46 44.57 15.88
CA ALA A 13 -22.85 44.83 15.49
C ALA A 13 -23.54 43.50 15.13
N GLY A 14 -24.55 43.11 15.91
CA GLY A 14 -25.41 41.97 15.61
C GLY A 14 -26.64 42.37 14.81
N VAL A 15 -27.25 41.39 14.14
CA VAL A 15 -28.70 41.39 13.89
C VAL A 15 -29.21 39.97 14.15
N VAL A 16 -30.07 39.87 15.15
CA VAL A 16 -30.97 38.73 15.41
C VAL A 16 -32.11 38.82 14.40
N GLY A 17 -32.38 37.71 13.71
CA GLY A 17 -33.62 37.50 12.97
C GLY A 17 -34.14 36.11 13.27
N ALA A 18 -35.16 36.01 14.13
CA ALA A 18 -35.86 34.78 14.47
C ALA A 18 -37.08 34.57 13.56
N GLY A 19 -37.35 33.31 13.19
CA GLY A 19 -38.58 32.85 12.53
C GLY A 19 -38.27 31.97 11.31
N ALA A 20 -38.80 30.76 11.12
CA ALA A 20 -39.78 29.96 11.84
C ALA A 20 -39.51 28.47 11.54
N ILE A 21 -39.76 27.60 12.53
CA ILE A 21 -39.83 26.16 12.34
C ILE A 21 -41.24 25.83 11.80
N ALA A 22 -41.33 25.18 10.64
CA ALA A 22 -42.12 23.96 10.40
C ALA A 22 -42.45 23.75 8.91
N GLY A 23 -42.16 22.54 8.41
CA GLY A 23 -43.07 21.84 7.51
C GLY A 23 -42.66 21.70 6.05
N ALA A 24 -41.90 20.65 5.73
CA ALA A 24 -42.18 19.81 4.57
C ALA A 24 -41.46 18.46 4.72
N MET A 25 -42.23 17.42 5.03
CA MET A 25 -41.81 16.04 4.80
C MET A 25 -41.62 15.88 3.29
N LEU A 26 -40.38 15.68 2.84
CA LEU A 26 -40.11 15.09 1.54
C LEU A 26 -39.46 13.74 1.76
N PHE A 27 -40.32 12.73 1.93
CA PHE A 27 -39.98 11.35 1.61
C PHE A 27 -39.37 11.32 0.20
N GLY A 28 -38.12 10.85 0.06
CA GLY A 28 -37.58 10.56 -1.27
C GLY A 28 -36.10 10.80 -1.53
N ALA A 29 -35.30 11.25 -0.56
CA ALA A 29 -33.86 11.09 -0.66
C ALA A 29 -33.48 9.83 0.10
N LEU A 30 -33.27 8.73 -0.63
CA LEU A 30 -32.54 7.58 -0.13
C LEU A 30 -31.35 8.11 0.68
N PRO A 31 -31.08 7.65 1.91
CA PRO A 31 -29.72 7.74 2.38
C PRO A 31 -28.95 6.90 1.36
N SER A 32 -28.34 7.55 0.37
CA SER A 32 -27.13 7.02 -0.21
C SER A 32 -26.23 6.91 1.00
N ALA A 33 -26.25 5.74 1.64
CA ALA A 33 -25.22 5.32 2.53
C ALA A 33 -23.97 5.49 1.68
N MET A 34 -23.27 6.59 1.92
CA MET A 34 -21.87 6.71 1.60
C MET A 34 -21.28 5.56 2.41
N ALA A 35 -21.22 4.38 1.82
CA ALA A 35 -20.59 3.25 2.44
C ALA A 35 -19.14 3.68 2.55
N GLU A 36 -18.75 4.11 3.75
CA GLU A 36 -17.34 4.20 4.11
C GLU A 36 -16.71 2.90 3.64
N PRO A 37 -15.58 2.95 2.89
CA PRO A 37 -14.94 1.74 2.42
C PRO A 37 -14.82 0.78 3.60
N ALA A 38 -15.38 -0.41 3.46
CA ALA A 38 -15.31 -1.41 4.52
C ALA A 38 -13.84 -1.51 4.95
N PRO A 39 -13.54 -1.44 6.26
CA PRO A 39 -12.16 -1.46 6.72
C PRO A 39 -11.48 -2.72 6.18
N ASN A 40 -10.20 -2.58 5.78
CA ASN A 40 -9.41 -3.72 5.32
C ASN A 40 -9.54 -4.89 6.30
N PRO A 41 -9.53 -6.15 5.82
CA PRO A 41 -9.45 -7.31 6.69
C PRO A 41 -8.25 -7.18 7.66
N PRO A 42 -8.32 -7.80 8.86
CA PRO A 42 -7.20 -7.76 9.79
C PRO A 42 -5.93 -8.32 9.14
N ASN A 43 -4.79 -7.67 9.42
CA ASN A 43 -3.47 -7.99 8.86
C ASN A 43 -3.34 -7.76 7.34
N CYS A 44 -4.08 -6.79 6.79
CA CYS A 44 -4.01 -6.37 5.38
C CYS A 44 -3.59 -4.89 5.25
N THR A 45 -2.72 -4.42 6.13
CA THR A 45 -2.18 -3.05 6.10
C THR A 45 -0.88 -2.97 5.29
N ALA A 46 -0.42 -1.75 5.01
CA ALA A 46 0.90 -1.52 4.45
C ALA A 46 2.02 -2.06 5.37
N ALA A 47 1.84 -2.00 6.70
CA ALA A 47 2.80 -2.54 7.66
C ALA A 47 2.90 -4.07 7.56
N ASP A 48 1.78 -4.76 7.35
CA ASP A 48 1.76 -6.22 7.15
C ASP A 48 2.48 -6.61 5.86
N LEU A 49 2.23 -5.89 4.76
CA LEU A 49 2.93 -6.11 3.50
C LEU A 49 4.45 -5.89 3.65
N ALA A 50 4.85 -4.80 4.31
CA ALA A 50 6.25 -4.51 4.54
C ALA A 50 6.93 -5.59 5.39
N GLY A 51 6.26 -6.08 6.44
CA GLY A 51 6.75 -7.17 7.28
C GLY A 51 6.97 -8.47 6.49
N VAL A 52 5.99 -8.88 5.69
CA VAL A 52 6.09 -10.07 4.82
C VAL A 52 7.20 -9.90 3.79
N ALA A 53 7.28 -8.74 3.12
CA ALA A 53 8.30 -8.45 2.12
C ALA A 53 9.73 -8.46 2.72
N SER A 54 9.88 -7.98 3.95
CA SER A 54 11.14 -8.04 4.69
C SER A 54 11.56 -9.49 4.94
N GLY A 55 10.64 -10.35 5.40
CA GLY A 55 10.91 -11.77 5.63
C GLY A 55 11.28 -12.53 4.34
N VAL A 56 10.60 -12.24 3.22
CA VAL A 56 10.94 -12.80 1.91
C VAL A 56 12.33 -12.35 1.46
N SER A 57 12.67 -11.08 1.66
CA SER A 57 14.00 -10.54 1.33
C SER A 57 15.10 -11.20 2.16
N ALA A 58 14.89 -11.36 3.47
CA ALA A 58 15.84 -12.05 4.34
C ALA A 58 16.04 -13.53 3.94
N SER A 59 14.94 -14.23 3.63
CA SER A 59 14.98 -15.62 3.17
C SER A 59 15.69 -15.75 1.82
N THR A 60 15.48 -14.80 0.91
CA THR A 60 16.20 -14.72 -0.37
C THR A 60 17.69 -14.52 -0.15
N SER A 61 18.10 -13.64 0.77
CA SER A 61 19.51 -13.45 1.11
C SER A 61 20.16 -14.74 1.63
N ALA A 62 19.52 -15.43 2.57
CA ALA A 62 20.01 -16.71 3.08
C ALA A 62 20.12 -17.78 1.96
N TYR A 63 19.13 -17.82 1.06
CA TYR A 63 19.16 -18.71 -0.09
C TYR A 63 20.36 -18.43 -1.00
N LEU A 64 20.58 -17.16 -1.38
CA LEU A 64 21.70 -16.80 -2.25
C LEU A 64 23.07 -17.10 -1.62
N PHE A 65 23.24 -16.89 -0.31
CA PHE A 65 24.49 -17.27 0.37
C PHE A 65 24.74 -18.77 0.44
N THR A 66 23.70 -19.60 0.36
CA THR A 66 23.80 -21.06 0.34
C THR A 66 23.83 -21.65 -1.08
N HIS A 67 23.54 -20.83 -2.10
CA HIS A 67 23.51 -21.18 -3.52
C HIS A 67 24.44 -20.23 -4.30
N PRO A 68 25.76 -20.40 -4.19
CA PRO A 68 26.73 -19.45 -4.76
C PRO A 68 26.63 -19.33 -6.28
N ASP A 69 26.23 -20.39 -6.98
CA ASP A 69 25.96 -20.39 -8.42
C ASP A 69 24.76 -19.48 -8.77
N VAL A 70 23.66 -19.57 -8.02
CA VAL A 70 22.49 -18.71 -8.19
C VAL A 70 22.83 -17.26 -7.84
N ASN A 71 23.59 -17.04 -6.77
CA ASN A 71 24.07 -15.72 -6.40
C ASN A 71 24.90 -15.08 -7.50
N ASN A 72 25.89 -15.81 -8.03
CA ASN A 72 26.74 -15.33 -9.12
C ASN A 72 25.91 -14.99 -10.37
N PHE A 73 24.90 -15.79 -10.70
CA PHE A 73 23.98 -15.47 -11.80
C PHE A 73 23.27 -14.13 -11.58
N PHE A 74 22.60 -13.94 -10.43
CA PHE A 74 21.86 -12.70 -10.16
C PHE A 74 22.79 -11.48 -10.00
N THR A 75 23.98 -11.63 -9.42
CA THR A 75 25.00 -10.56 -9.37
C THR A 75 25.48 -10.18 -10.77
N GLY A 76 25.67 -11.15 -11.67
CA GLY A 76 26.08 -10.90 -13.06
C GLY A 76 25.06 -10.13 -13.91
N LEU A 77 23.85 -9.90 -13.40
CA LEU A 77 22.83 -9.08 -14.05
C LEU A 77 23.04 -7.57 -13.81
N GLU A 78 23.97 -7.17 -12.94
CA GLU A 78 24.26 -5.77 -12.66
C GLU A 78 24.59 -4.98 -13.95
N GLY A 79 24.01 -3.78 -14.09
CA GLY A 79 24.20 -2.90 -15.25
C GLY A 79 23.33 -3.23 -16.47
N LYS A 80 22.65 -4.38 -16.52
CA LYS A 80 21.68 -4.69 -17.57
C LYS A 80 20.40 -3.87 -17.43
N ASN A 81 19.73 -3.61 -18.54
CA ASN A 81 18.42 -2.97 -18.49
C ASN A 81 17.33 -3.97 -18.05
N ARG A 82 16.18 -3.46 -17.62
CA ARG A 82 15.10 -4.26 -17.05
C ARG A 82 14.58 -5.38 -17.98
N GLU A 83 14.56 -5.14 -19.30
CA GLU A 83 14.07 -6.14 -20.26
C GLU A 83 15.09 -7.27 -20.43
N GLU A 84 16.38 -6.94 -20.52
CA GLU A 84 17.46 -7.94 -20.57
C GLU A 84 17.47 -8.82 -19.31
N VAL A 85 17.36 -8.19 -18.13
CA VAL A 85 17.26 -8.91 -16.84
C VAL A 85 16.11 -9.90 -16.87
N ARG A 86 14.92 -9.49 -17.35
CA ARG A 86 13.75 -10.36 -17.40
C ARG A 86 14.00 -11.58 -18.29
N VAL A 87 14.49 -11.36 -19.51
CA VAL A 87 14.76 -12.43 -20.47
C VAL A 87 15.79 -13.43 -19.94
N GLU A 88 16.86 -12.95 -19.31
CA GLU A 88 17.90 -13.81 -18.76
C GLU A 88 17.43 -14.60 -17.54
N VAL A 89 16.69 -13.97 -16.62
CA VAL A 89 16.09 -14.66 -15.47
C VAL A 89 15.09 -15.71 -15.92
N ASP A 90 14.22 -15.40 -16.88
CA ASP A 90 13.24 -16.36 -17.39
C ASP A 90 13.94 -17.58 -18.02
N ARG A 91 14.99 -17.37 -18.82
CA ARG A 91 15.81 -18.45 -19.38
C ARG A 91 16.44 -19.29 -18.28
N TYR A 92 17.16 -18.64 -17.36
CA TYR A 92 17.86 -19.32 -16.27
C TYR A 92 16.91 -20.17 -15.41
N LEU A 93 15.74 -19.64 -15.04
CA LEU A 93 14.78 -20.39 -14.23
C LEU A 93 14.08 -21.52 -15.00
N ASN A 94 13.96 -21.44 -16.32
CA ASN A 94 13.46 -22.56 -17.13
C ASN A 94 14.48 -23.69 -17.24
N ASP A 95 15.77 -23.35 -17.31
CA ASP A 95 16.87 -24.33 -17.33
C ASP A 95 17.14 -24.92 -15.93
N ASN A 96 16.74 -24.21 -14.86
CA ASN A 96 16.95 -24.60 -13.47
C ASN A 96 15.61 -24.75 -12.71
N PRO A 97 14.81 -25.81 -12.98
CA PRO A 97 13.47 -25.97 -12.42
C PRO A 97 13.46 -26.11 -10.88
N GLN A 98 14.52 -26.67 -10.28
CA GLN A 98 14.66 -26.74 -8.82
C GLN A 98 14.81 -25.35 -8.21
N THR A 99 15.76 -24.54 -8.69
CA THR A 99 15.95 -23.15 -8.26
C THR A 99 14.68 -22.33 -8.46
N LYS A 100 13.96 -22.54 -9.56
CA LYS A 100 12.66 -21.91 -9.80
C LYS A 100 11.65 -22.28 -8.73
N ALA A 101 11.55 -23.56 -8.37
CA ALA A 101 10.63 -24.03 -7.34
C ALA A 101 10.98 -23.44 -5.96
N GLU A 102 12.26 -23.42 -5.60
CA GLU A 102 12.76 -22.89 -4.33
C GLU A 102 12.52 -21.38 -4.20
N LEU A 103 12.88 -20.60 -5.22
CA LEU A 103 12.63 -19.15 -5.24
C LEU A 103 11.13 -18.82 -5.29
N THR A 104 10.32 -19.68 -5.91
CA THR A 104 8.86 -19.57 -5.87
C THR A 104 8.33 -19.84 -4.47
N GLY A 105 8.89 -20.84 -3.79
CA GLY A 105 8.64 -21.16 -2.38
C GLY A 105 8.93 -19.99 -1.46
N ILE A 106 10.10 -19.37 -1.59
CA ILE A 106 10.51 -18.19 -0.82
C ILE A 106 9.53 -17.02 -0.98
N ARG A 107 8.91 -16.87 -2.15
CA ARG A 107 7.96 -15.78 -2.45
C ARG A 107 6.50 -16.11 -2.09
N GLN A 108 6.17 -17.34 -1.69
CA GLN A 108 4.79 -17.74 -1.35
C GLN A 108 4.11 -16.82 -0.33
N PRO A 109 4.77 -16.34 0.75
CA PRO A 109 4.12 -15.48 1.72
C PRO A 109 3.51 -14.19 1.12
N LEU A 110 4.13 -13.63 0.07
CA LEU A 110 3.59 -12.47 -0.64
C LEU A 110 2.36 -12.84 -1.49
N VAL A 111 2.38 -14.02 -2.10
CA VAL A 111 1.23 -14.56 -2.87
C VAL A 111 0.06 -14.81 -1.92
N ASP A 112 0.31 -15.43 -0.77
CA ASP A 112 -0.71 -15.70 0.25
C ASP A 112 -1.31 -14.41 0.80
N LEU A 113 -0.47 -13.41 1.07
CA LEU A 113 -0.94 -12.09 1.49
C LEU A 113 -1.81 -11.44 0.41
N LYS A 114 -1.39 -11.48 -0.86
CA LYS A 114 -2.19 -10.97 -1.98
C LYS A 114 -3.52 -11.72 -2.11
N ASN A 115 -3.53 -13.04 -2.00
CA ASN A 115 -4.75 -13.84 -2.12
C ASN A 115 -5.74 -13.52 -0.99
N ARG A 116 -5.23 -13.23 0.21
CA ARG A 116 -6.04 -12.84 1.37
C ARG A 116 -6.52 -11.39 1.32
N CYS A 117 -5.69 -10.46 0.83
CA CYS A 117 -5.91 -9.02 0.97
C CYS A 117 -6.24 -8.29 -0.35
N GLY A 118 -6.02 -8.91 -1.51
CA GLY A 118 -6.12 -8.29 -2.84
C GLY A 118 -7.54 -7.98 -3.32
N SER A 119 -8.55 -8.31 -2.52
CA SER A 119 -9.96 -7.93 -2.76
C SER A 119 -10.43 -6.81 -1.83
N ALA A 120 -9.59 -6.32 -0.92
CA ALA A 120 -9.97 -5.26 0.00
C ALA A 120 -10.04 -3.92 -0.77
N PRO A 121 -11.13 -3.14 -0.63
CA PRO A 121 -11.27 -1.89 -1.34
C PRO A 121 -10.10 -0.97 -0.95
N ALA A 122 -9.39 -0.46 -1.96
CA ALA A 122 -8.34 0.53 -1.73
C ALA A 122 -8.92 1.68 -0.88
N PRO A 123 -8.15 2.22 0.10
CA PRO A 123 -8.63 3.37 0.85
C PRO A 123 -8.94 4.51 -0.12
N ALA A 124 -10.11 5.13 0.03
CA ALA A 124 -10.40 6.40 -0.62
C ALA A 124 -9.37 7.40 -0.09
N LEU A 125 -8.35 7.70 -0.90
CA LEU A 125 -7.45 8.80 -0.63
C LEU A 125 -8.25 10.11 -0.75
N PRO A 126 -8.05 11.09 0.15
CA PRO A 126 -8.69 12.39 0.09
C PRO A 126 -8.24 13.21 -1.12
#